data_AF-A0A523S572-F1
#
_entry.id   AF-A0A523S572-F1
#
_cell.length_a   1.000
_cell.length_b   1.000
_cell.length_c   1.000
_cell.angle_alpha   90.00
_cell.angle_beta   90.00
_cell.angle_gamma   90.00
#
_symmetry.space_group_name_H-M   'P 1'
#
loop_
_entity.id
_entity.type
_entity.pdbx_description
1 polymer ?
#
loop_
_entity_poly.entity_id
_entity_poly.type
_entity_poly.pdbx_seq_one_letter_code
_entity_poly.pdbx_strand_id
1 'polypeptide(L)'
;MRTSQEYRERLFSMKRNVYMDGELVGRDDPRIAPAINVISQTYDLARDPQYEGIMTTTSHLSGQRISRFCHIHQSTEDLLEKQKMTRLYCQKTGGCIQRCMGVDAMNALSVITYDTDQAMGTEYHQRYLRYLAYFQENDICANCAQTD
;
A
#
# COMPACT_ATOMS: atom_id res chain seq x y z
N MET A 1 9.89 5.60 5.46
CA MET A 1 8.55 5.13 5.90
C MET A 1 7.84 6.28 6.60
N ARG A 2 6.56 6.49 6.27
CA ARG A 2 5.76 7.61 6.76
C ARG A 2 5.18 7.36 8.14
N THR A 3 4.82 8.43 8.84
CA THR A 3 3.93 8.40 10.01
C THR A 3 2.47 8.47 9.56
N SER A 4 1.54 8.09 10.45
CA SER A 4 0.10 8.30 10.20
C SER A 4 -0.25 9.78 10.02
N GLN A 5 0.47 10.69 10.69
CA GLN A 5 0.30 12.14 10.52
C GLN A 5 0.70 12.58 9.11
N GLU A 6 1.88 12.19 8.62
CA GLU A 6 2.33 12.51 7.26
C GLU A 6 1.38 11.93 6.19
N TYR A 7 0.83 10.74 6.43
CA TYR A 7 -0.21 10.16 5.58
C TYR A 7 -1.47 11.04 5.53
N ARG A 8 -1.97 11.50 6.69
CA ARG A 8 -3.15 12.36 6.78
C ARG A 8 -2.92 13.73 6.13
N GLU A 9 -1.78 14.36 6.38
CA GLU A 9 -1.42 15.65 5.78
C GLU A 9 -1.35 15.55 4.24
N ARG A 10 -0.72 14.50 3.72
CA ARG A 10 -0.73 14.22 2.27
C ARG A 10 -2.16 14.00 1.76
N LEU A 11 -2.99 13.25 2.47
CA LEU A 11 -4.37 12.98 2.07
C LEU A 11 -5.21 14.26 2.01
N PHE A 12 -5.12 15.12 3.02
CA PHE A 12 -5.92 16.36 3.12
C PHE A 12 -5.49 17.45 2.14
N SER A 13 -4.23 17.45 1.70
CA SER A 13 -3.72 18.37 0.68
C SER A 13 -4.11 18.00 -0.77
N MET A 14 -4.68 16.82 -1.00
CA MET A 14 -5.10 16.40 -2.34
C MET A 14 -6.30 17.21 -2.84
N LYS A 15 -6.36 17.44 -4.16
CA LYS A 15 -7.49 18.10 -4.85
C LYS A 15 -8.84 17.52 -4.38
N ARG A 16 -9.77 18.39 -3.95
CA ARG A 16 -11.13 18.00 -3.56
C ARG A 16 -11.86 17.37 -4.76
N ASN A 17 -12.29 16.14 -4.61
CA ASN A 17 -12.99 15.35 -5.64
C ASN A 17 -13.85 14.23 -5.05
N VAL A 18 -14.23 14.32 -3.77
CA VAL A 18 -15.08 13.33 -3.08
C VAL A 18 -16.48 13.91 -2.97
N TYR A 19 -17.48 13.19 -3.47
CA TYR A 19 -18.88 13.58 -3.37
C TYR A 19 -19.63 12.66 -2.42
N MET A 20 -20.37 13.22 -1.48
CA MET A 20 -21.22 12.48 -0.54
C MET A 20 -22.56 13.21 -0.40
N ASP A 21 -23.66 12.50 -0.57
CA ASP A 21 -25.02 13.05 -0.49
C ASP A 21 -25.25 14.25 -1.42
N GLY A 22 -24.62 14.23 -2.61
CA GLY A 22 -24.71 15.31 -3.61
C GLY A 22 -23.70 16.45 -3.42
N GLU A 23 -22.93 16.47 -2.33
CA GLU A 23 -22.04 17.58 -1.97
C GLU A 23 -20.55 17.25 -2.16
N LEU A 24 -19.77 18.22 -2.64
CA LEU A 24 -18.30 18.11 -2.72
C LEU A 24 -17.68 18.30 -1.33
N VAL A 25 -17.23 17.20 -0.73
CA VAL A 25 -16.66 17.18 0.61
C VAL A 25 -15.13 17.10 0.61
N GLY A 26 -14.54 17.53 1.72
CA GLY A 26 -13.11 17.37 1.97
C GLY A 26 -12.79 15.95 2.39
N ARG A 27 -11.53 15.53 2.25
CA ARG A 27 -11.07 14.23 2.75
C ARG A 27 -10.95 14.20 4.28
N ASP A 28 -10.99 15.37 4.91
CA ASP A 28 -11.06 15.63 6.35
C ASP A 28 -12.50 15.59 6.89
N ASP A 29 -13.50 15.29 6.06
CA ASP A 29 -14.89 15.12 6.51
C ASP A 29 -14.98 14.02 7.60
N PRO A 30 -15.66 14.29 8.74
CA PRO A 30 -15.76 13.35 9.85
C PRO A 30 -16.31 11.97 9.46
N ARG A 31 -17.12 11.87 8.40
CA ARG A 31 -17.66 10.61 7.90
C ARG A 31 -16.57 9.71 7.29
N ILE A 32 -15.49 10.29 6.81
CA ILE A 32 -14.34 9.57 6.20
C ILE A 32 -13.31 9.18 7.28
N ALA A 33 -13.30 9.89 8.41
CA ALA A 33 -12.33 9.69 9.49
C ALA A 33 -12.16 8.23 9.97
N PRO A 34 -13.23 7.40 10.12
CA PRO A 34 -13.07 6.00 10.52
C PRO A 34 -12.19 5.19 9.56
N ALA A 35 -12.37 5.37 8.25
CA ALA A 35 -11.57 4.69 7.22
C ALA A 35 -10.10 5.13 7.26
N ILE A 36 -9.87 6.43 7.43
CA ILE A 36 -8.52 7.01 7.58
C ILE A 36 -7.83 6.45 8.82
N ASN A 37 -8.55 6.34 9.95
CA ASN A 37 -7.99 5.80 11.20
C ASN A 37 -7.53 4.35 11.05
N VAL A 38 -8.29 3.54 10.29
CA VAL A 38 -7.89 2.15 9.99
C VAL A 38 -6.61 2.12 9.14
N ILE A 39 -6.50 2.93 8.10
CA ILE A 39 -5.28 2.99 7.27
C ILE A 39 -4.10 3.53 8.08
N SER A 40 -4.32 4.52 8.95
CA SER A 40 -3.30 5.09 9.84
C SER A 40 -2.62 4.03 10.70
N GLN A 41 -3.35 3.00 11.16
CA GLN A 41 -2.75 1.88 11.91
C GLN A 41 -1.62 1.20 11.12
N THR A 42 -1.72 1.13 9.79
CA THR A 42 -0.68 0.51 8.93
C THR A 42 0.63 1.30 8.86
N TYR A 43 0.58 2.59 9.17
CA TYR A 43 1.76 3.44 9.28
C TYR A 43 2.34 3.41 10.70
N ASP A 44 1.48 3.42 11.71
CA ASP A 44 1.91 3.44 13.11
C ASP A 44 2.54 2.11 13.55
N LEU A 45 1.89 0.96 13.26
CA LEU A 45 2.39 -0.35 13.68
C LEU A 45 3.64 -0.78 12.89
N ALA A 46 3.88 -0.23 11.70
CA ALA A 46 5.14 -0.43 10.96
C ALA A 46 6.35 0.21 11.64
N ARG A 47 6.13 1.04 12.67
CA ARG A 47 7.18 1.70 13.46
C ARG A 47 7.30 1.14 14.88
N ASP A 48 6.39 0.26 15.28
CA ASP A 48 6.44 -0.41 16.58
C ASP A 48 7.54 -1.50 16.55
N PRO A 49 8.59 -1.41 17.38
CA PRO A 49 9.65 -2.40 17.44
C PRO A 49 9.16 -3.83 17.71
N GLN A 50 8.01 -3.98 18.40
CA GLN A 50 7.40 -5.28 18.66
C GLN A 50 7.01 -6.03 17.38
N TYR A 51 6.72 -5.31 16.30
CA TYR A 51 6.26 -5.88 15.04
C TYR A 51 7.29 -5.75 13.89
N GLU A 52 8.54 -5.43 14.23
CA GLU A 52 9.64 -5.40 13.27
C GLU A 52 9.81 -6.78 12.59
N GLY A 53 10.13 -6.77 11.29
CA GLY A 53 10.21 -7.98 10.46
C GLY A 53 8.87 -8.51 9.95
N ILE A 54 7.78 -8.32 10.71
CA ILE A 54 6.42 -8.65 10.24
C ILE A 54 5.84 -7.49 9.43
N MET A 55 5.87 -6.26 9.98
CA MET A 55 5.27 -5.08 9.33
C MET A 55 6.19 -4.41 8.32
N THR A 56 7.50 -4.69 8.41
CA THR A 56 8.53 -4.11 7.56
C THR A 56 9.44 -5.19 6.99
N THR A 57 10.08 -4.90 5.87
CA THR A 57 11.07 -5.78 5.24
C THR A 57 12.11 -4.94 4.50
N THR A 58 13.14 -5.60 3.98
CA THR A 58 14.15 -4.98 3.12
C THR A 58 13.72 -5.09 1.66
N SER A 59 13.68 -3.96 0.97
CA SER A 59 13.39 -3.93 -0.47
C SER A 59 14.48 -4.66 -1.25
N HIS A 60 14.10 -5.62 -2.09
CA HIS A 60 14.99 -6.27 -3.06
C HIS A 60 15.50 -5.29 -4.14
N LEU A 61 14.80 -4.17 -4.35
CA LEU A 61 15.13 -3.17 -5.36
C LEU A 61 16.15 -2.14 -4.84
N SER A 62 15.95 -1.63 -3.62
CA SER A 62 16.72 -0.50 -3.07
C SER A 62 17.61 -0.85 -1.88
N GLY A 63 17.44 -2.03 -1.26
CA GLY A 63 18.09 -2.39 -0.01
C GLY A 63 17.59 -1.61 1.22
N GLN A 64 16.61 -0.71 1.05
CA GLN A 64 16.06 0.09 2.14
C GLN A 64 14.98 -0.65 2.92
N ARG A 65 14.81 -0.30 4.19
CA ARG A 65 13.68 -0.77 5.01
C ARG A 65 12.39 -0.11 4.55
N ILE A 66 11.40 -0.91 4.17
CA ILE A 66 10.10 -0.47 3.66
C ILE A 66 8.94 -1.12 4.45
N SER A 67 7.75 -0.53 4.34
CA SER A 67 6.53 -1.21 4.76
C SER A 67 6.34 -2.49 3.94
N ARG A 68 5.91 -3.59 4.57
CA ARG A 68 5.60 -4.83 3.86
C ARG A 68 4.40 -4.68 2.90
N PHE A 69 3.56 -3.65 3.07
CA PHE A 69 2.57 -3.25 2.05
C PHE A 69 3.18 -2.62 0.78
N CYS A 70 4.49 -2.42 0.72
CA CYS A 70 5.20 -1.93 -0.47
C CYS A 70 6.16 -2.98 -1.05
N HIS A 71 6.12 -4.21 -0.55
CA HIS A 71 7.06 -5.26 -0.92
C HIS A 71 6.53 -6.13 -2.06
N ILE A 72 7.44 -6.52 -2.94
CA ILE A 72 7.19 -7.57 -3.94
C ILE A 72 7.78 -8.86 -3.39
N HIS A 73 6.95 -9.88 -3.21
CA HIS A 73 7.31 -11.13 -2.54
C HIS A 73 8.43 -11.85 -3.31
N GLN A 74 9.52 -12.18 -2.60
CA GLN A 74 10.68 -12.86 -3.17
C GLN A 74 10.75 -14.34 -2.77
N SER A 75 9.88 -14.78 -1.87
CA SER A 75 9.84 -16.17 -1.41
C SER A 75 8.47 -16.57 -0.84
N THR A 76 8.31 -17.86 -0.53
CA THR A 76 7.15 -18.39 0.18
C THR A 76 6.99 -17.81 1.58
N GLU A 77 8.10 -17.47 2.23
CA GLU A 77 8.13 -16.85 3.54
C GLU A 77 7.54 -15.44 3.48
N ASP A 78 7.84 -14.67 2.43
CA ASP A 78 7.24 -13.34 2.25
C ASP A 78 5.72 -13.39 2.12
N LEU A 79 5.19 -14.40 1.43
CA LEU A 79 3.75 -14.65 1.31
C LEU A 79 3.13 -14.97 2.67
N LEU A 80 3.79 -15.84 3.46
CA LEU A 80 3.35 -16.18 4.81
C LEU A 80 3.38 -14.97 5.75
N GLU A 81 4.45 -14.16 5.71
CA GLU A 81 4.56 -12.95 6.52
C GLU A 81 3.51 -11.90 6.14
N LYS A 82 3.14 -11.78 4.85
CA LYS A 82 2.01 -10.93 4.44
C LYS A 82 0.69 -11.40 5.07
N GLN A 83 0.45 -12.71 5.16
CA GLN A 83 -0.75 -13.26 5.83
C GLN A 83 -0.74 -12.99 7.34
N LYS A 84 0.38 -13.23 8.02
CA LYS A 84 0.55 -12.92 9.46
C LYS A 84 0.35 -11.44 9.75
N MET A 85 0.99 -10.58 8.95
CA MET A 85 0.81 -9.13 9.00
C MET A 85 -0.66 -8.73 8.89
N THR A 86 -1.37 -9.27 7.89
CA THR A 86 -2.79 -8.98 7.66
C THR A 86 -3.64 -9.39 8.85
N ARG A 87 -3.42 -10.60 9.40
CA ARG A 87 -4.14 -11.07 10.59
C ARG A 87 -3.95 -10.13 11.79
N LEU A 88 -2.72 -9.68 12.05
CA LEU A 88 -2.42 -8.76 13.15
C LEU A 88 -3.14 -7.42 12.97
N TYR A 89 -3.13 -6.85 11.76
CA TYR A 89 -3.88 -5.63 11.50
C TYR A 89 -5.38 -5.80 11.67
N CYS A 90 -5.95 -6.91 11.19
CA CYS A 90 -7.38 -7.20 11.39
C CYS A 90 -7.74 -7.32 12.87
N GLN A 91 -6.88 -7.90 13.71
CA GLN A 91 -7.10 -7.94 15.17
C GLN A 91 -7.10 -6.55 15.83
N LYS A 92 -6.33 -5.60 15.28
CA LYS A 92 -6.25 -4.22 15.79
C LYS A 92 -7.38 -3.33 15.28
N THR A 93 -7.89 -3.60 14.08
CA THR A 93 -8.85 -2.73 13.38
C THR A 93 -10.27 -3.30 13.33
N GLY A 94 -10.45 -4.59 13.63
CA GLY A 94 -11.75 -5.25 13.63
C GLY A 94 -12.30 -5.60 12.25
N GLY A 95 -11.52 -5.50 11.16
CA GLY A 95 -12.02 -5.80 9.82
C GLY A 95 -11.06 -5.44 8.69
N CYS A 96 -11.63 -4.88 7.60
CA CYS A 96 -10.88 -4.53 6.39
C CYS A 96 -9.83 -3.46 6.66
N ILE A 97 -8.58 -3.77 6.31
CA ILE A 97 -7.41 -2.90 6.51
C ILE A 97 -7.16 -1.92 5.36
N GLN A 98 -7.90 -2.05 4.25
CA GLN A 98 -7.92 -1.18 3.05
C GLN A 98 -6.61 -1.04 2.25
N ARG A 99 -5.46 -1.50 2.79
CA ARG A 99 -4.14 -1.36 2.15
C ARG A 99 -3.64 -2.63 1.44
N CYS A 100 -4.30 -3.77 1.64
CA CYS A 100 -3.92 -5.06 1.03
C CYS A 100 -4.03 -5.08 -0.50
N MET A 101 -5.09 -4.49 -1.05
CA MET A 101 -5.33 -4.53 -2.49
C MET A 101 -4.23 -3.85 -3.31
N GLY A 102 -3.62 -2.78 -2.79
CA GLY A 102 -2.51 -2.10 -3.46
C GLY A 102 -1.27 -2.98 -3.60
N VAL A 103 -0.88 -3.69 -2.54
CA VAL A 103 0.28 -4.61 -2.59
C VAL A 103 0.00 -5.82 -3.46
N ASP A 104 -1.22 -6.35 -3.42
CA ASP A 104 -1.62 -7.50 -4.25
C ASP A 104 -1.60 -7.15 -5.74
N ALA A 105 -2.08 -5.95 -6.10
CA ALA A 105 -2.00 -5.45 -7.48
C ALA A 105 -0.54 -5.23 -7.92
N MET A 106 0.32 -4.66 -7.07
CA MET A 106 1.73 -4.46 -7.41
C MET A 106 2.47 -5.79 -7.64
N ASN A 107 2.19 -6.82 -6.85
CA ASN A 107 2.74 -8.16 -7.06
C ASN A 107 2.19 -8.83 -8.34
N ALA A 108 0.92 -8.66 -8.66
CA ALA A 108 0.38 -9.15 -9.93
C ALA A 108 1.01 -8.42 -11.13
N LEU A 109 1.16 -7.09 -11.04
CA LEU A 109 1.77 -6.25 -12.06
C LEU A 109 3.25 -6.59 -12.29
N SER A 110 4.00 -7.01 -11.27
CA SER A 110 5.40 -7.40 -11.46
C SER A 110 5.57 -8.59 -12.40
N VAL A 111 4.59 -9.49 -12.44
CA VAL A 111 4.59 -10.66 -13.33
C VAL A 111 4.05 -10.29 -14.70
N ILE A 112 2.81 -9.78 -14.75
CA ILE A 112 2.12 -9.64 -16.04
C ILE A 112 2.78 -8.59 -16.96
N THR A 113 3.37 -7.53 -16.39
CA THR A 113 4.09 -6.54 -17.20
C THR A 113 5.34 -7.11 -17.83
N TYR A 114 6.04 -8.03 -17.15
CA TYR A 114 7.21 -8.73 -17.69
C TYR A 114 6.81 -9.67 -18.83
N ASP A 115 5.81 -10.53 -18.59
CA ASP A 115 5.34 -11.50 -19.58
C ASP A 115 4.79 -10.82 -20.84
N THR A 116 4.10 -9.68 -20.65
CA THR A 116 3.59 -8.86 -21.77
C THR A 116 4.76 -8.31 -22.60
N ASP A 117 5.81 -7.79 -21.96
CA ASP A 117 6.98 -7.29 -22.67
C ASP A 117 7.69 -8.41 -23.45
N GLN A 118 7.79 -9.62 -22.89
CA GLN A 118 8.36 -10.78 -23.59
C GLN A 118 7.52 -11.19 -24.81
N ALA A 119 6.19 -11.18 -24.68
CA ALA A 119 5.29 -11.63 -25.75
C ALA A 119 5.10 -10.59 -26.85
N MET A 120 5.13 -9.29 -26.50
CA MET A 120 4.69 -8.20 -27.38
C MET A 120 5.78 -7.19 -27.72
N GLY A 121 6.97 -7.29 -27.12
CA GLY A 121 8.06 -6.33 -27.33
C GLY A 121 7.76 -4.93 -26.78
N THR A 122 6.89 -4.84 -25.77
CA THR A 122 6.55 -3.58 -25.09
C THR A 122 7.59 -3.23 -24.01
N GLU A 123 7.35 -2.12 -23.28
CA GLU A 123 8.23 -1.63 -22.20
C GLU A 123 7.45 -1.36 -20.89
N TYR A 124 6.38 -2.13 -20.64
CA TYR A 124 5.55 -1.95 -19.45
C TYR A 124 6.29 -2.29 -18.17
N HIS A 125 7.15 -3.31 -18.18
CA HIS A 125 7.87 -3.74 -17.00
C HIS A 125 8.86 -2.67 -16.54
N GLN A 126 9.54 -1.99 -17.47
CA GLN A 126 10.44 -0.91 -17.12
C GLN A 126 9.69 0.32 -16.54
N ARG A 127 8.46 0.58 -17.02
CA ARG A 127 7.58 1.60 -16.42
C ARG A 127 7.12 1.19 -15.03
N TYR A 128 6.77 -0.08 -14.86
CA TYR A 128 6.41 -0.68 -13.59
C TYR A 128 7.55 -0.55 -12.56
N LEU A 129 8.79 -0.90 -12.91
CA LEU A 129 9.94 -0.79 -12.00
C LEU A 129 10.19 0.65 -11.54
N ARG A 130 10.06 1.64 -12.44
CA ARG A 130 10.12 3.06 -12.06
C ARG A 130 9.01 3.44 -11.09
N TYR A 131 7.79 2.97 -11.32
CA TYR A 131 6.68 3.23 -10.40
C TYR A 131 6.85 2.50 -9.06
N LEU A 132 7.38 1.27 -9.06
CA LEU A 132 7.67 0.51 -7.85
C LEU A 132 8.71 1.22 -6.98
N ALA A 133 9.77 1.77 -7.57
CA ALA A 133 10.75 2.57 -6.85
C ALA A 133 10.08 3.77 -6.16
N TYR A 134 9.25 4.52 -6.89
CA TYR A 134 8.45 5.60 -6.32
C TYR A 134 7.51 5.09 -5.21
N PHE A 135 6.82 3.98 -5.44
CA PHE A 135 5.87 3.37 -4.51
C PHE A 135 6.52 3.03 -3.16
N GLN A 136 7.71 2.42 -3.22
CA GLN A 136 8.49 2.01 -2.06
C GLN A 136 9.10 3.20 -1.32
N GLU A 137 9.79 4.09 -2.03
CA GLU A 137 10.42 5.30 -1.46
C GLU A 137 9.39 6.18 -0.76
N ASN A 138 8.21 6.28 -1.36
CA ASN A 138 7.13 7.11 -0.86
C ASN A 138 6.13 6.36 0.02
N ASP A 139 6.34 5.11 0.41
CA ASP A 139 5.43 4.38 1.32
C ASP A 139 3.94 4.56 0.94
N ILE A 140 3.64 4.34 -0.35
CA ILE A 140 2.35 4.66 -0.95
C ILE A 140 1.24 3.76 -0.39
N CYS A 141 0.06 4.33 -0.20
CA CYS A 141 -1.19 3.59 0.01
C CYS A 141 -1.99 3.68 -1.29
N ALA A 142 -1.97 2.62 -2.11
CA ALA A 142 -2.68 2.58 -3.37
C ALA A 142 -4.00 1.81 -3.28
N ASN A 143 -4.96 2.24 -4.11
CA ASN A 143 -6.19 1.53 -4.38
C ASN A 143 -5.99 0.63 -5.62
N CYS A 144 -6.55 -0.58 -5.59
CA CYS A 144 -6.75 -1.40 -6.79
C CYS A 144 -8.22 -1.28 -7.20
N ALA A 145 -8.48 -0.57 -8.29
CA ALA A 145 -9.81 -0.40 -8.87
C ALA A 145 -9.94 -1.37 -10.05
N GLN A 146 -10.51 -2.55 -9.80
CA GLN A 146 -10.64 -3.60 -10.81
C GLN A 146 -12.08 -3.79 -11.30
N THR A 147 -13.07 -3.69 -10.43
CA THR A 147 -14.48 -3.94 -10.78
C THR A 147 -15.08 -2.75 -11.54
N ASP A 148 -15.67 -3.03 -12.70
CA ASP A 148 -16.45 -2.09 -13.53
C ASP A 148 -17.82 -1.72 -12.93
#